data_AF-A0A285MSQ0-F1
#
_entry.id   AF-A0A285MSQ0-F1
#
_cell.length_a   1.000
_cell.length_b   1.000
_cell.length_c   1.000
_cell.angle_alpha   90.00
_cell.angle_beta   90.00
_cell.angle_gamma   90.00
#
_symmetry.space_group_name_H-M   'P 1'
#
loop_
_entity.id
_entity.type
_entity.pdbx_description
1 polymer ?
#
loop_
_entity_poly.entity_id
_entity_poly.type
_entity_poly.pdbx_seq_one_letter_code
_entity_poly.pdbx_strand_id
1 'polypeptide(L)'
;MNENLEKEYLLSSRKRRIAAFLIDHFTFTFLIVGIVFLSLGTNFMDETNFSNLISKMLPAMLIGFLIYFAKDSIKGISPGKWVMGIMVRNENNPNEVPSIGKLFVRNLFLIIWPIEFIVLASSQEKKRLGDKTAKAIVVKNPNKPTKLPRILVLAGIGITFFAFIFLFAGSAMKNSDAYKVAISEIEKNEEIISEIGGIKDYGMMPTGSVNISNGYGEAQLSIKVIGNEKDLNVWAYLTKEPNGEWKLIELNK
;
A
#
# COMPACT_ATOMS: atom_id res chain seq x y z
N MET A 1 -32.74 8.51 39.56
CA MET A 1 -32.71 7.03 39.52
C MET A 1 -31.63 6.65 38.52
N ASN A 2 -30.43 6.37 39.01
CA ASN A 2 -29.26 6.07 38.16
C ASN A 2 -29.39 4.64 37.62
N GLU A 3 -29.81 4.49 36.38
CA GLU A 3 -29.65 3.23 35.65
C GLU A 3 -28.15 3.01 35.39
N ASN A 4 -27.47 2.42 36.37
CA ASN A 4 -26.29 1.60 36.11
C ASN A 4 -26.76 0.33 35.41
N LEU A 5 -27.16 0.48 34.14
CA LEU A 5 -27.22 -0.64 33.21
C LEU A 5 -25.79 -1.13 33.05
N GLU A 6 -25.44 -2.19 33.78
CA GLU A 6 -24.28 -3.02 33.44
C GLU A 6 -24.44 -3.39 31.96
N LYS A 7 -23.68 -2.70 31.09
CA LYS A 7 -23.68 -3.00 29.66
C LYS A 7 -23.11 -4.39 29.53
N GLU A 8 -23.98 -5.39 29.39
CA GLU A 8 -23.56 -6.76 29.14
C GLU A 8 -22.78 -6.81 27.83
N TYR A 9 -21.45 -6.93 27.91
CA TYR A 9 -20.60 -6.91 26.73
C TYR A 9 -20.69 -8.26 26.01
N LEU A 10 -21.46 -8.27 24.93
CA LEU A 10 -21.56 -9.43 24.07
C LEU A 10 -20.22 -9.70 23.37
N LEU A 11 -19.65 -10.88 23.62
CA LEU A 11 -18.45 -11.37 22.94
C LEU A 11 -18.64 -11.36 21.42
N SER A 12 -17.56 -11.00 20.71
CA SER A 12 -17.56 -10.98 19.26
C SER A 12 -17.50 -12.40 18.67
N SER A 13 -18.14 -12.59 17.51
CA SER A 13 -18.07 -13.86 16.79
C SER A 13 -16.71 -14.04 16.11
N ARG A 14 -16.29 -15.29 15.93
CA ARG A 14 -15.02 -15.64 15.27
C ARG A 14 -14.93 -15.04 13.86
N LYS A 15 -16.01 -15.16 13.07
CA LYS A 15 -16.10 -14.58 11.71
C LYS A 15 -15.78 -13.08 11.69
N ARG A 16 -16.33 -12.30 12.65
CA ARG A 16 -16.07 -10.86 12.71
C ARG A 16 -14.64 -10.53 13.11
N ARG A 17 -14.06 -11.32 14.01
CA ARG A 17 -12.66 -11.17 14.43
C ARG A 17 -11.70 -11.48 13.30
N ILE A 18 -11.94 -12.56 12.55
CA ILE A 18 -11.15 -12.93 11.36
C ILE A 18 -11.24 -11.84 10.30
N ALA A 19 -12.46 -11.38 9.97
CA ALA A 19 -12.64 -10.29 9.01
C ALA A 19 -11.90 -9.01 9.45
N ALA A 20 -12.02 -8.61 10.72
CA ALA A 20 -11.31 -7.44 11.25
C ALA A 20 -9.78 -7.60 11.19
N PHE A 21 -9.29 -8.81 11.46
CA PHE A 21 -7.86 -9.14 11.39
C PHE A 21 -7.33 -8.99 9.96
N LEU A 22 -8.05 -9.54 8.96
CA LEU A 22 -7.68 -9.43 7.55
C LEU A 22 -7.75 -7.98 7.05
N ILE A 23 -8.82 -7.25 7.38
CA ILE A 23 -8.96 -5.84 6.99
C ILE A 23 -7.82 -5.02 7.58
N ASP A 24 -7.51 -5.19 8.87
CA ASP A 24 -6.36 -4.52 9.48
C ASP A 24 -5.06 -4.88 8.75
N HIS A 25 -4.83 -6.16 8.47
CA HIS A 25 -3.61 -6.62 7.81
C HIS A 25 -3.42 -5.96 6.45
N PHE A 26 -4.42 -6.01 5.57
CA PHE A 26 -4.33 -5.35 4.26
C PHE A 26 -4.21 -3.83 4.37
N THR A 27 -4.98 -3.19 5.26
CA THR A 27 -4.95 -1.73 5.43
C THR A 27 -3.55 -1.25 5.83
N PHE A 28 -2.92 -1.89 6.81
CA PHE A 28 -1.58 -1.49 7.24
C PHE A 28 -0.49 -1.93 6.27
N THR A 29 -0.62 -3.07 5.59
CA THR A 29 0.31 -3.44 4.51
C THR A 29 0.27 -2.42 3.38
N PHE A 30 -0.91 -1.96 2.95
CA PHE A 30 -1.06 -0.91 1.95
C PHE A 30 -0.43 0.41 2.40
N LEU A 31 -0.63 0.79 3.67
CA LEU A 31 0.00 1.97 4.25
C LEU A 31 1.53 1.85 4.26
N ILE A 32 2.08 0.72 4.68
CA ILE A 32 3.53 0.47 4.73
C ILE A 32 4.12 0.55 3.31
N VAL A 33 3.50 -0.14 2.34
CA VAL A 33 3.93 -0.10 0.93
C VAL A 33 3.89 1.33 0.39
N GLY A 34 2.84 2.09 0.69
CA GLY A 34 2.74 3.50 0.31
C GLY A 34 3.85 4.37 0.89
N ILE A 35 4.14 4.24 2.19
CA ILE A 35 5.22 4.96 2.86
C ILE A 35 6.58 4.59 2.25
N VAL A 36 6.80 3.31 1.95
CA VAL A 36 8.04 2.84 1.32
C VAL A 36 8.21 3.45 -0.07
N PHE A 37 7.19 3.42 -0.92
CA PHE A 37 7.27 4.03 -2.26
C PHE A 37 7.48 5.54 -2.20
N LEU A 38 6.78 6.24 -1.29
CA LEU A 38 7.01 7.67 -1.05
C LEU A 38 8.45 7.96 -0.60
N SER A 39 9.01 7.10 0.26
CA SER A 39 10.38 7.24 0.75
C SER A 39 11.44 6.93 -0.33
N LEU A 40 11.16 6.01 -1.24
CA LEU A 40 12.01 5.70 -2.38
C LEU A 40 12.03 6.87 -3.39
N GLY A 41 10.89 7.53 -3.56
CA GLY A 41 10.68 8.56 -4.58
C GLY A 41 10.46 7.94 -5.96
N THR A 42 10.06 8.75 -6.93
CA THR A 42 9.72 8.27 -8.29
C THR A 42 10.95 7.91 -9.13
N ASN A 43 12.13 8.40 -8.77
CA ASN A 43 13.40 8.12 -9.47
C ASN A 43 14.03 6.78 -9.08
N PHE A 44 13.36 5.97 -8.25
CA PHE A 44 13.93 4.73 -7.71
C PHE A 44 14.30 3.69 -8.78
N MET A 45 13.69 3.78 -9.96
CA MET A 45 13.95 2.87 -11.10
C MET A 45 15.38 2.98 -11.62
N ASP A 46 16.03 4.14 -11.47
CA ASP A 46 17.41 4.38 -11.92
C ASP A 46 18.45 4.26 -10.79
N GLU A 47 18.01 4.03 -9.55
CA GLU A 47 18.90 3.90 -8.40
C GLU A 47 19.64 2.57 -8.44
N THR A 48 20.94 2.62 -8.75
CA THR A 48 21.81 1.43 -8.81
C THR A 48 22.47 1.12 -7.47
N ASN A 49 22.48 2.06 -6.53
CA ASN A 49 23.10 1.84 -5.23
C ASN A 49 22.12 1.17 -4.28
N PHE A 50 22.28 -0.15 -4.11
CA PHE A 50 21.49 -0.94 -3.19
C PHE A 50 21.50 -0.40 -1.75
N SER A 51 22.61 0.18 -1.30
CA SER A 51 22.70 0.75 0.06
C SER A 51 21.81 1.98 0.23
N ASN A 52 21.64 2.81 -0.82
CA ASN A 52 20.70 3.94 -0.83
C ASN A 52 19.24 3.47 -0.81
N LEU A 53 18.91 2.41 -1.56
CA LEU A 53 17.57 1.82 -1.52
C LEU A 53 17.25 1.31 -0.11
N ILE A 54 18.15 0.52 0.48
CA ILE A 54 17.95 -0.04 1.82
C ILE A 54 17.87 1.06 2.88
N SER A 55 18.71 2.08 2.81
CA SER A 55 18.72 3.18 3.80
C SER A 55 17.44 4.02 3.76
N LYS A 56 16.76 4.10 2.60
CA LYS A 56 15.43 4.71 2.46
C LYS A 56 14.31 3.76 2.92
N MET A 57 14.36 2.50 2.50
CA MET A 57 13.28 1.54 2.78
C MET A 57 13.21 1.15 4.26
N LEU A 58 14.34 0.90 4.92
CA LEU A 58 14.37 0.33 6.26
C LEU A 58 13.71 1.26 7.31
N PRO A 59 14.04 2.56 7.40
CA PRO A 59 13.35 3.47 8.31
C PRO A 59 11.85 3.59 8.00
N ALA A 60 11.48 3.66 6.72
CA ALA A 60 10.08 3.70 6.28
C ALA A 60 9.29 2.47 6.74
N MET A 61 9.88 1.27 6.60
CA MET A 61 9.29 0.03 7.10
C MET A 61 9.17 0.02 8.63
N LEU A 62 10.21 0.44 9.35
CA LEU A 62 10.18 0.50 10.82
C LEU A 62 9.05 1.41 11.32
N ILE A 63 8.94 2.61 10.75
CA ILE A 63 7.84 3.53 11.06
C ILE A 63 6.49 2.87 10.76
N GLY A 64 6.36 2.23 9.60
CA GLY A 64 5.15 1.52 9.21
C GLY A 64 4.76 0.40 10.17
N PHE A 65 5.72 -0.40 10.64
CA PHE A 65 5.49 -1.45 11.65
C PHE A 65 5.11 -0.87 13.01
N LEU A 66 5.73 0.22 13.45
CA LEU A 66 5.34 0.90 14.68
C LEU A 66 3.89 1.35 14.66
N ILE A 67 3.45 1.94 13.54
CA ILE A 67 2.04 2.33 13.34
C ILE A 67 1.15 1.07 13.34
N TYR A 68 1.58 -0.01 12.67
CA TYR A 68 0.80 -1.25 12.61
C TYR A 68 0.62 -1.90 13.99
N PHE A 69 1.65 -1.93 14.83
CA PHE A 69 1.55 -2.43 16.21
C PHE A 69 0.72 -1.50 17.10
N ALA A 70 0.77 -0.20 16.85
CA ALA A 70 -0.03 0.79 17.55
C ALA A 70 -1.50 0.89 17.05
N LYS A 71 -1.92 0.10 16.06
CA LYS A 71 -3.24 0.23 15.40
C LYS A 71 -4.47 0.23 16.32
N ASP A 72 -4.36 -0.39 17.49
CA ASP A 72 -5.46 -0.53 18.46
C ASP A 72 -5.44 0.52 19.57
N SER A 73 -4.44 1.41 19.59
CA SER A 73 -4.20 2.34 20.69
C SER A 73 -5.33 3.34 20.91
N ILE A 74 -6.16 3.58 19.88
CA ILE A 74 -7.31 4.48 19.96
C ILE A 74 -8.54 3.70 20.45
N LYS A 75 -8.82 3.82 21.76
CA LYS A 75 -10.01 3.21 22.42
C LYS A 75 -10.15 1.69 22.24
N GLY A 76 -9.06 0.98 21.89
CA GLY A 76 -9.08 -0.46 21.60
C GLY A 76 -9.72 -0.80 20.25
N ILE A 77 -9.70 0.15 19.30
CA ILE A 77 -10.35 0.03 18.00
C ILE A 77 -9.32 0.35 16.91
N SER A 78 -9.05 -0.65 16.06
CA SER A 78 -8.32 -0.47 14.80
C SER A 78 -9.29 -0.24 13.62
N PRO A 79 -8.81 0.19 12.44
CA PRO A 79 -9.65 0.38 11.26
C PRO A 79 -10.53 -0.82 10.92
N GLY A 80 -9.97 -2.04 10.90
CA GLY A 80 -10.73 -3.27 10.64
C GLY A 80 -11.73 -3.59 11.74
N LYS A 81 -11.42 -3.31 13.01
CA LYS A 81 -12.36 -3.50 14.12
C LYS A 81 -13.49 -2.49 14.10
N TRP A 82 -13.21 -1.25 13.71
CA TRP A 82 -14.21 -0.22 13.44
C TRP A 82 -15.14 -0.65 12.30
N VAL A 83 -14.57 -1.08 11.16
CA VAL A 83 -15.30 -1.63 10.01
C VAL A 83 -16.09 -2.89 10.38
N MET A 84 -15.72 -3.65 11.41
CA MET A 84 -16.48 -4.81 11.89
C MET A 84 -17.42 -4.50 13.07
N GLY A 85 -17.37 -3.29 13.63
CA GLY A 85 -18.17 -2.86 14.77
C GLY A 85 -17.84 -3.64 16.05
N ILE A 86 -16.56 -3.91 16.26
CA ILE A 86 -16.04 -4.63 17.43
C ILE A 86 -14.93 -3.80 18.07
N MET A 87 -14.60 -4.09 19.33
CA MET A 87 -13.58 -3.38 20.07
C MET A 87 -12.91 -4.29 21.09
N VAL A 88 -11.74 -3.87 21.55
CA VAL A 88 -10.92 -4.61 22.49
C VAL A 88 -11.14 -4.06 23.88
N ARG A 89 -11.35 -4.96 24.85
CA ARG A 89 -11.53 -4.64 26.26
C ARG A 89 -10.69 -5.56 27.14
N ASN A 90 -10.43 -5.11 28.36
CA ASN A 90 -9.73 -5.91 29.35
C ASN A 90 -10.63 -7.10 29.75
N GLU A 91 -10.05 -8.29 29.85
CA GLU A 91 -10.76 -9.51 30.23
C GLU A 91 -11.33 -9.43 31.66
N ASN A 92 -10.56 -8.85 32.58
CA ASN A 92 -10.95 -8.77 33.99
C ASN A 92 -11.95 -7.64 34.25
N ASN A 93 -11.87 -6.56 33.46
CA ASN A 93 -12.80 -5.43 33.54
C ASN A 93 -13.23 -4.99 32.13
N PRO A 94 -14.32 -5.54 31.57
CA PRO A 94 -14.77 -5.24 30.21
C PRO A 94 -15.14 -3.76 29.95
N ASN A 95 -15.33 -2.95 31.00
CA ASN A 95 -15.55 -1.51 30.86
C ASN A 95 -14.28 -0.74 30.47
N GLU A 96 -13.11 -1.32 30.73
CA GLU A 96 -11.82 -0.66 30.52
C GLU A 96 -11.16 -1.07 29.20
N VAL A 97 -10.48 -0.10 28.60
CA VAL A 97 -9.56 -0.36 27.49
C VAL A 97 -8.22 -0.79 28.08
N PRO A 98 -7.59 -1.89 27.61
CA PRO A 98 -6.23 -2.20 28.00
C PRO A 98 -5.30 -1.02 27.68
N SER A 99 -4.31 -0.77 28.54
CA SER A 99 -3.30 0.28 28.33
C SER A 99 -2.62 0.15 26.96
N ILE A 100 -2.18 1.28 26.39
CA ILE A 100 -1.50 1.34 25.08
C ILE A 100 -0.34 0.33 25.00
N GLY A 101 0.52 0.25 26.03
CA GLY A 101 1.64 -0.71 26.05
C GLY A 101 1.19 -2.17 25.96
N LYS A 102 0.14 -2.55 26.70
CA LYS A 102 -0.46 -3.90 26.59
C LYS A 102 -1.01 -4.16 25.19
N LEU A 103 -1.67 -3.17 24.56
CA LEU A 103 -2.18 -3.29 23.19
C LEU A 103 -1.06 -3.39 22.15
N PHE A 104 0.06 -2.71 22.38
CA PHE A 104 1.25 -2.77 21.54
C PHE A 104 1.91 -4.16 21.62
N VAL A 105 2.20 -4.65 22.83
CA VAL A 105 2.76 -6.00 23.06
C VAL A 105 1.83 -7.08 22.47
N ARG A 106 0.52 -6.89 22.62
CA ARG A 106 -0.49 -7.76 22.00
C ARG A 106 -0.34 -7.86 20.48
N ASN A 107 0.04 -6.76 19.84
CA ASN A 107 0.17 -6.68 18.39
C ASN A 107 1.55 -7.07 17.89
N LEU A 108 2.57 -7.20 18.76
CA LEU A 108 3.89 -7.69 18.38
C LEU A 108 3.83 -9.12 17.79
N PHE A 109 2.89 -9.94 18.28
CA PHE A 109 2.63 -11.28 17.72
C PHE A 109 2.18 -11.26 16.25
N LEU A 110 1.79 -10.10 15.70
CA LEU A 110 1.48 -9.98 14.27
C LEU A 110 2.70 -10.20 13.37
N ILE A 111 3.92 -10.19 13.90
CA ILE A 111 5.12 -10.64 13.15
C ILE A 111 4.93 -12.09 12.67
N ILE A 112 4.33 -12.94 13.51
CA ILE A 112 3.97 -14.32 13.19
C ILE A 112 2.50 -14.44 12.82
N TRP A 113 2.00 -13.53 11.98
CA TRP A 113 0.57 -13.44 11.64
C TRP A 113 -0.07 -14.75 11.14
N PRO A 114 0.60 -15.67 10.40
CA PRO A 114 -0.04 -16.92 9.97
C PRO A 114 -0.39 -17.80 11.17
N ILE A 115 0.51 -17.85 12.16
CA ILE A 115 0.29 -18.59 13.40
C ILE A 115 -0.84 -17.95 14.20
N GLU A 116 -0.82 -16.62 14.35
CA GLU A 116 -1.92 -15.87 15.00
C GLU A 116 -3.28 -16.14 14.36
N PHE A 117 -3.33 -16.20 13.03
CA PHE A 117 -4.53 -16.50 12.27
C PHE A 117 -5.04 -17.92 12.54
N ILE A 118 -4.16 -18.92 12.49
CA ILE A 118 -4.50 -20.32 12.78
C ILE A 118 -5.02 -20.45 14.22
N VAL A 119 -4.32 -19.85 15.19
CA VAL A 119 -4.75 -19.86 16.59
C VAL A 119 -6.12 -19.21 16.74
N LEU A 120 -6.36 -18.07 16.10
CA LEU A 120 -7.69 -17.41 16.13
C LEU A 120 -8.79 -18.28 15.51
N ALA A 121 -8.49 -18.96 14.40
CA ALA A 121 -9.43 -19.79 13.67
C ALA A 121 -9.82 -21.05 14.46
N SER A 122 -8.85 -21.66 15.16
CA SER A 122 -9.02 -22.95 15.84
C SER A 122 -9.34 -22.84 17.34
N SER A 123 -9.01 -21.71 17.98
CA SER A 123 -9.20 -21.51 19.43
C SER A 123 -10.68 -21.55 19.82
N GLN A 124 -11.00 -22.35 20.85
CA GLN A 124 -12.33 -22.45 21.43
C GLN A 124 -12.74 -21.15 22.13
N GLU A 125 -11.79 -20.49 22.79
CA GLU A 125 -11.95 -19.15 23.39
C GLU A 125 -12.08 -18.04 22.35
N LYS A 126 -11.87 -18.37 21.06
CA LYS A 126 -11.82 -17.43 19.94
C LYS A 126 -10.71 -16.39 20.10
N LYS A 127 -9.76 -16.56 21.03
CA LYS A 127 -8.61 -15.66 21.27
C LYS A 127 -7.37 -16.10 20.48
N ARG A 128 -6.63 -15.14 19.95
CA ARG A 128 -5.26 -15.32 19.39
C ARG A 128 -4.20 -15.22 20.50
N LEU A 129 -2.93 -15.51 20.21
CA LEU A 129 -1.87 -15.53 21.24
C LEU A 129 -1.72 -14.15 21.89
N GLY A 130 -1.71 -13.09 21.07
CA GLY A 130 -1.70 -11.72 21.59
C GLY A 130 -2.82 -11.47 22.61
N ASP A 131 -4.06 -11.83 22.28
CA ASP A 131 -5.21 -11.61 23.17
C ASP A 131 -5.07 -12.37 24.51
N LYS A 132 -4.47 -13.57 24.50
CA LYS A 132 -4.15 -14.33 25.72
C LYS A 132 -3.08 -13.62 26.56
N THR A 133 -1.98 -13.20 25.93
CA THR A 133 -0.87 -12.51 26.60
C THR A 133 -1.30 -11.20 27.25
N ALA A 134 -2.12 -10.42 26.55
CA ALA A 134 -2.59 -9.12 27.03
C ALA A 134 -3.80 -9.19 27.96
N LYS A 135 -4.32 -10.40 28.26
CA LYS A 135 -5.60 -10.62 28.97
C LYS A 135 -6.70 -9.74 28.39
N ALA A 136 -6.86 -9.82 27.06
CA ALA A 136 -7.76 -8.98 26.29
C ALA A 136 -8.85 -9.81 25.62
N ILE A 137 -10.07 -9.27 25.65
CA ILE A 137 -11.23 -9.83 24.95
C ILE A 137 -11.69 -8.90 23.85
N VAL A 138 -12.37 -9.47 22.85
CA VAL A 138 -12.96 -8.70 21.75
C VAL A 138 -14.47 -8.79 21.84
N VAL A 139 -15.10 -7.64 22.04
CA VAL A 139 -16.54 -7.49 22.27
C VAL A 139 -17.19 -6.70 21.14
N LYS A 140 -18.50 -6.81 20.99
CA LYS A 140 -19.25 -5.95 20.06
C LYS A 140 -19.20 -4.51 20.57
N ASN A 141 -18.98 -3.56 19.68
CA ASN A 141 -19.07 -2.15 20.03
C ASN A 141 -20.56 -1.75 20.08
N PRO A 142 -21.09 -1.30 21.23
CA PRO A 142 -22.48 -0.86 21.34
C PRO A 142 -22.74 0.39 20.50
N ASN A 143 -21.75 1.27 20.38
CA ASN A 143 -21.82 2.55 19.66
C ASN A 143 -21.23 2.42 18.23
N LYS A 144 -21.46 1.29 17.57
CA LYS A 144 -20.92 1.07 16.21
C LYS A 144 -21.66 1.94 15.18
N PRO A 145 -20.97 2.51 14.18
CA PRO A 145 -21.62 3.21 13.08
C PRO A 145 -22.53 2.30 12.24
N THR A 146 -23.42 2.93 11.46
CA THR A 146 -24.28 2.27 10.48
C THR A 146 -23.44 1.52 9.43
N LYS A 147 -24.05 0.55 8.73
CA LYS A 147 -23.31 -0.35 7.81
C LYS A 147 -22.70 0.40 6.62
N LEU A 148 -23.41 1.39 6.09
CA LEU A 148 -23.03 2.07 4.85
C LEU A 148 -21.68 2.81 4.96
N PRO A 149 -21.45 3.71 5.95
CA PRO A 149 -20.14 4.36 6.13
C PRO A 149 -18.98 3.38 6.27
N ARG A 150 -19.21 2.23 6.90
CA ARG A 150 -18.17 1.20 7.10
C ARG A 150 -17.76 0.53 5.79
N ILE A 151 -18.73 0.27 4.91
CA ILE A 151 -18.47 -0.29 3.57
C ILE A 151 -17.76 0.76 2.69
N LEU A 152 -18.23 2.01 2.73
CA LEU A 152 -17.62 3.11 1.97
C LEU A 152 -16.16 3.35 2.36
N VAL A 153 -15.83 3.32 3.66
CA VAL A 153 -14.44 3.44 4.13
C VAL A 153 -13.59 2.27 3.64
N LEU A 154 -14.10 1.04 3.69
CA LEU A 154 -13.36 -0.12 3.22
C LEU A 154 -13.09 -0.06 1.71
N ALA A 155 -14.11 0.29 0.91
CA ALA A 155 -13.96 0.50 -0.52
C ALA A 155 -13.01 1.65 -0.83
N GLY A 156 -13.12 2.75 -0.08
CA GLY A 156 -12.25 3.92 -0.18
C GLY A 156 -10.78 3.57 0.04
N ILE A 157 -10.43 2.80 1.08
CA ILE A 157 -9.05 2.36 1.34
C ILE A 157 -8.48 1.61 0.11
N GLY A 158 -9.26 0.70 -0.47
CA GLY A 158 -8.85 -0.04 -1.67
C GLY A 158 -8.66 0.89 -2.87
N ILE A 159 -9.65 1.72 -3.18
CA ILE A 159 -9.61 2.65 -4.31
C ILE A 159 -8.42 3.62 -4.18
N THR A 160 -8.20 4.19 -3.00
CA THR A 160 -7.06 5.08 -2.72
C THR A 160 -5.73 4.38 -2.92
N PHE A 161 -5.60 3.13 -2.44
CA PHE A 161 -4.37 2.37 -2.64
C PHE A 161 -4.11 2.09 -4.13
N PHE A 162 -5.11 1.61 -4.88
CA PHE A 162 -4.96 1.35 -6.31
C PHE A 162 -4.66 2.62 -7.10
N ALA A 163 -5.35 3.73 -6.81
CA ALA A 163 -5.08 5.01 -7.44
C ALA A 163 -3.66 5.50 -7.14
N PHE A 164 -3.21 5.36 -5.88
CA PHE A 164 -1.84 5.71 -5.49
C PHE A 164 -0.81 4.88 -6.27
N ILE A 165 -0.96 3.55 -6.31
CA ILE A 165 -0.02 2.67 -7.03
C ILE A 165 -0.01 2.99 -8.53
N PHE A 166 -1.19 3.20 -9.13
CA PHE A 166 -1.29 3.55 -10.55
C PHE A 166 -0.57 4.86 -10.87
N LEU A 167 -0.83 5.93 -10.10
CA LEU A 167 -0.20 7.23 -10.29
C LEU A 167 1.31 7.19 -10.01
N PHE A 168 1.71 6.48 -8.95
CA PHE A 168 3.12 6.34 -8.58
C PHE A 168 3.89 5.58 -9.66
N ALA A 169 3.35 4.46 -10.16
CA ALA A 169 3.99 3.67 -11.22
C ALA A 169 4.14 4.47 -12.52
N GLY A 170 3.10 5.21 -12.93
CA GLY A 170 3.19 6.08 -14.10
C GLY A 170 4.21 7.19 -13.93
N SER A 171 4.24 7.82 -12.75
CA SER A 171 5.25 8.84 -12.43
C SER A 171 6.66 8.26 -12.38
N ALA A 172 6.86 7.07 -11.82
CA ALA A 172 8.16 6.41 -11.78
C ALA A 172 8.67 6.05 -13.18
N MET A 173 7.79 5.52 -14.04
CA MET A 173 8.12 5.26 -15.44
C MET A 173 8.51 6.55 -16.17
N LYS A 174 7.73 7.63 -16.01
CA LYS A 174 8.02 8.94 -16.64
C LYS A 174 9.30 9.61 -16.10
N ASN A 175 9.70 9.30 -14.88
CA ASN A 175 10.93 9.81 -14.29
C ASN A 175 12.17 8.96 -14.61
N SER A 176 12.00 7.78 -15.21
CA SER A 176 13.12 6.94 -15.61
C SER A 176 13.97 7.58 -16.70
N ASP A 177 15.28 7.33 -16.67
CA ASP A 177 16.19 7.87 -17.68
C ASP A 177 15.91 7.27 -19.07
N ALA A 178 15.51 6.00 -19.16
CA ALA A 178 15.09 5.37 -20.40
C ALA A 178 13.92 6.11 -21.06
N TYR A 179 12.91 6.48 -20.27
CA TYR A 179 11.76 7.24 -20.76
C TYR A 179 12.17 8.63 -21.25
N LYS A 180 13.02 9.35 -20.50
CA LYS A 180 13.50 10.67 -20.91
C LYS A 180 14.25 10.63 -22.24
N VAL A 181 15.09 9.60 -22.46
CA VAL A 181 15.77 9.41 -23.75
C VAL A 181 14.77 9.10 -24.86
N ALA A 182 13.80 8.21 -24.62
CA ALA A 182 12.77 7.90 -25.61
C ALA A 182 11.97 9.16 -26.02
N ILE A 183 11.60 10.01 -25.06
CA ILE A 183 10.96 11.29 -25.33
C ILE A 183 11.84 12.20 -26.19
N SER A 184 13.12 12.34 -25.85
CA SER A 184 14.05 13.17 -26.63
C SER A 184 14.18 12.69 -28.08
N GLU A 185 14.15 11.39 -28.33
CA GLU A 185 14.22 10.83 -29.69
C GLU A 185 12.89 10.99 -30.45
N ILE A 186 11.75 10.90 -29.77
CA ILE A 186 10.44 11.22 -30.36
C ILE A 186 10.39 12.69 -30.80
N GLU A 187 10.89 13.60 -29.97
CA GLU A 187 10.92 15.05 -30.25
C GLU A 187 11.87 15.43 -31.41
N LYS A 188 12.78 14.55 -31.82
CA LYS A 188 13.66 14.75 -32.98
C LYS A 188 13.11 14.11 -34.26
N ASN A 189 12.08 13.28 -34.17
CA ASN A 189 11.55 12.53 -35.31
C ASN A 189 10.53 13.37 -36.10
N GLU A 190 10.98 13.96 -37.21
CA GLU A 190 10.16 14.80 -38.09
C GLU A 190 8.94 14.06 -38.67
N GLU A 191 9.04 12.75 -38.89
CA GLU A 191 7.94 11.94 -39.41
C GLU A 191 6.80 11.85 -38.38
N ILE A 192 7.13 11.63 -37.10
CA ILE A 192 6.14 11.62 -36.01
C ILE A 192 5.54 13.02 -35.84
N ILE A 193 6.37 14.06 -35.80
CA ILE A 193 5.92 15.45 -35.59
C ILE A 193 4.98 15.90 -36.70
N SER A 194 5.32 15.64 -37.95
CA SER A 194 4.51 16.03 -39.10
C SER A 194 3.18 15.28 -39.15
N GLU A 195 3.19 13.98 -38.81
CA GLU A 195 1.98 13.16 -38.80
C GLU A 195 0.95 13.59 -37.74
N ILE A 196 1.39 14.05 -36.58
CA ILE A 196 0.49 14.43 -35.47
C ILE A 196 0.21 15.93 -35.38
N GLY A 197 0.79 16.73 -36.29
CA GLY A 197 0.67 18.19 -36.34
C GLY A 197 1.42 18.92 -35.22
N GLY A 198 2.47 18.30 -34.66
CA GLY A 198 3.21 18.78 -33.49
C GLY A 198 2.76 18.15 -32.17
N ILE A 199 3.70 18.06 -31.22
CA ILE A 199 3.48 17.44 -29.90
C ILE A 199 2.81 18.45 -28.96
N LYS A 200 1.70 18.02 -28.34
CA LYS A 200 0.98 18.78 -27.32
C LYS A 200 1.33 18.31 -25.91
N ASP A 201 1.33 17.00 -25.68
CA ASP A 201 1.64 16.40 -24.37
C ASP A 201 1.95 14.89 -24.54
N TYR A 202 2.19 14.20 -23.42
CA TYR A 202 2.36 12.76 -23.34
C TYR A 202 1.36 12.13 -22.39
N GLY A 203 0.96 10.88 -22.67
CA GLY A 203 0.08 10.11 -21.81
C GLY A 203 0.59 10.01 -20.36
N MET A 204 -0.35 9.88 -19.42
CA MET A 204 -0.03 9.77 -18.00
C MET A 204 0.70 8.48 -17.62
N MET A 205 0.50 7.41 -18.38
CA MET A 205 1.00 6.07 -18.07
C MET A 205 1.66 5.46 -19.31
N PRO A 206 3.00 5.53 -19.42
CA PRO A 206 3.75 4.70 -20.34
C PRO A 206 3.59 3.22 -19.93
N THR A 207 3.51 2.32 -20.90
CA THR A 207 3.47 0.88 -20.66
C THR A 207 4.75 0.23 -21.15
N GLY A 208 5.05 -0.97 -20.65
CA GLY A 208 6.24 -1.73 -21.01
C GLY A 208 7.13 -2.01 -19.81
N SER A 209 8.45 -2.06 -20.02
CA SER A 209 9.42 -2.44 -19.00
C SER A 209 10.72 -1.65 -19.11
N VAL A 210 11.38 -1.46 -17.97
CA VAL A 210 12.74 -0.97 -17.86
C VAL A 210 13.45 -1.91 -16.90
N ASN A 211 14.45 -2.62 -17.38
CA ASN A 211 15.22 -3.59 -16.61
C ASN A 211 16.68 -3.17 -16.61
N ILE A 212 17.32 -3.17 -15.44
CA ILE A 212 18.74 -2.90 -15.29
C ILE A 212 19.36 -4.05 -14.49
N SER A 213 20.35 -4.72 -15.06
CA SER A 213 21.07 -5.83 -14.44
C SER A 213 22.56 -5.68 -14.69
N ASN A 214 23.35 -5.62 -13.61
CA ASN A 214 24.82 -5.48 -13.68
C ASN A 214 25.28 -4.30 -14.57
N GLY A 215 24.52 -3.20 -14.58
CA GLY A 215 24.79 -2.02 -15.40
C GLY A 215 24.30 -2.10 -16.84
N TYR A 216 23.95 -3.29 -17.34
CA TYR A 216 23.24 -3.46 -18.61
C TYR A 216 21.77 -3.11 -18.44
N GLY A 217 21.24 -2.28 -19.32
CA GLY A 217 19.83 -1.89 -19.33
C GLY A 217 19.12 -2.30 -20.60
N GLU A 218 17.88 -2.74 -20.46
CA GLU A 218 16.96 -2.98 -21.56
C GLU A 218 15.61 -2.35 -21.24
N ALA A 219 15.09 -1.53 -22.15
CA ALA A 219 13.79 -0.89 -22.00
C ALA A 219 12.95 -1.06 -23.27
N GLN A 220 11.70 -1.45 -23.07
CA GLN A 220 10.68 -1.52 -24.10
C GLN A 220 9.53 -0.68 -23.63
N LEU A 221 9.27 0.44 -24.31
CA LEU A 221 8.31 1.44 -23.87
C LEU A 221 7.27 1.67 -24.96
N SER A 222 5.99 1.66 -24.60
CA SER A 222 4.90 2.19 -25.40
C SER A 222 4.44 3.51 -24.79
N ILE A 223 4.62 4.59 -25.55
CA ILE A 223 4.39 5.95 -25.12
C ILE A 223 3.26 6.54 -25.95
N LYS A 224 2.18 6.93 -25.28
CA LYS A 224 1.13 7.71 -25.93
C LYS A 224 1.60 9.16 -26.12
N VAL A 225 1.75 9.60 -27.36
CA VAL A 225 2.05 10.98 -27.76
C VAL A 225 0.74 11.65 -28.14
N ILE A 226 0.44 12.78 -27.49
CA ILE A 226 -0.77 13.56 -27.73
C ILE A 226 -0.39 14.68 -28.69
N GLY A 227 -0.91 14.63 -29.92
CA GLY A 227 -0.63 15.62 -30.95
C GLY A 227 -1.67 16.74 -31.01
N ASN A 228 -1.43 17.73 -31.88
CA ASN A 228 -2.40 18.77 -32.18
C ASN A 228 -3.54 18.27 -33.09
N GLU A 229 -3.24 17.33 -33.99
CA GLU A 229 -4.21 16.78 -34.95
C GLU A 229 -4.73 15.40 -34.53
N LYS A 230 -3.84 14.51 -34.08
CA LYS A 230 -4.20 13.16 -33.61
C LYS A 230 -3.21 12.63 -32.57
N ASP A 231 -3.67 11.65 -31.80
CA ASP A 231 -2.84 10.91 -30.84
C ASP A 231 -2.16 9.71 -31.54
N LEU A 232 -0.94 9.37 -31.11
CA LEU A 232 -0.17 8.24 -31.62
C LEU A 232 0.44 7.44 -30.46
N ASN A 233 0.54 6.12 -30.57
CA ASN A 233 1.31 5.31 -29.64
C ASN A 233 2.65 4.97 -30.29
N VAL A 234 3.75 5.39 -29.66
CA VAL A 234 5.10 5.16 -30.16
C VAL A 234 5.77 4.10 -29.31
N TRP A 235 6.29 3.07 -29.96
CA TRP A 235 7.08 2.01 -29.38
C TRP A 235 8.56 2.35 -29.47
N ALA A 236 9.26 2.37 -28.34
CA ALA A 236 10.68 2.62 -28.25
C ALA A 236 11.39 1.43 -27.61
N TYR A 237 12.42 0.93 -28.29
CA TYR A 237 13.35 -0.06 -27.75
C TYR A 237 14.68 0.61 -27.47
N LEU A 238 15.15 0.54 -26.22
CA LEU A 238 16.38 1.16 -25.77
C LEU A 238 17.27 0.15 -25.05
N THR A 239 18.58 0.34 -25.19
CA THR A 239 19.59 -0.43 -24.45
C THR A 239 20.58 0.49 -23.77
N LYS A 240 21.21 0.01 -22.70
CA LYS A 240 22.26 0.72 -21.95
C LYS A 240 23.42 -0.22 -21.69
N GLU A 241 24.62 0.22 -22.01
CA GLU A 241 25.86 -0.44 -21.62
C GLU A 241 26.29 -0.05 -20.20
N PRO A 242 27.09 -0.86 -19.48
CA PRO A 242 27.62 -0.51 -18.17
C PRO A 242 28.36 0.83 -18.20
N ASN A 243 28.02 1.73 -17.28
CA ASN A 243 28.53 3.11 -17.19
C ASN A 243 28.25 3.99 -18.44
N GLY A 244 27.44 3.52 -19.38
CA GLY A 244 26.98 4.29 -20.54
C GLY A 244 25.65 4.98 -20.29
N GLU A 245 25.19 5.73 -21.29
CA GLU A 245 23.85 6.31 -21.33
C GLU A 245 22.87 5.38 -22.07
N TRP A 246 21.57 5.56 -21.82
CA TRP A 246 20.54 4.88 -22.60
C TRP A 246 20.60 5.32 -24.07
N LYS A 247 20.49 4.36 -24.99
CA LYS A 247 20.49 4.59 -26.43
C LYS A 247 19.27 3.94 -27.07
N LEU A 248 18.62 4.68 -27.96
CA LEU A 248 17.55 4.16 -28.79
C LEU A 248 18.12 3.18 -29.83
N ILE A 249 17.50 2.01 -29.94
CA ILE A 249 17.81 0.99 -30.94
C ILE A 249 16.73 0.97 -32.02
N GLU A 250 15.46 1.07 -31.63
CA GLU A 250 14.32 1.02 -32.54
C GLU A 250 13.21 1.95 -32.06
N LEU A 251 12.57 2.64 -33.01
CA LEU A 251 11.43 3.53 -32.77
C LEU A 251 10.36 3.29 -33.83
N ASN A 252 9.19 2.80 -33.42
CA ASN A 252 8.09 2.42 -34.28
C ASN A 252 6.77 3.09 -33.85
N LYS A 253 5.80 3.19 -34.76
CA LYS A 253 4.46 3.77 -34.53
C LYS A 253 3.35 2.82 -34.99
#